data_AF-A0A426TWW2-F1
#
_entry.id   AF-A0A426TWW2-F1
#
_cell.length_a   1.000
_cell.length_b   1.000
_cell.length_c   1.000
_cell.angle_alpha   90.00
_cell.angle_beta   90.00
_cell.angle_gamma   90.00
#
_symmetry.space_group_name_H-M   'P 1'
#
loop_
_entity.id
_entity.type
_entity.pdbx_description
1 polymer ?
#
loop_
_entity_poly.entity_id
_entity_poly.type
_entity_poly.pdbx_seq_one_letter_code
_entity_poly.pdbx_strand_id
1 'polypeptide(L)'
;AATGPPRAPDLPGRPRPVECRGARHRIGLVDGVLVPLDHDPDEIRREELLVALTGTPLPCLQAIDEAHRRPHCLDGVRERLVHGDTAGALAVVEGLLGPEALLRTGPLRDELEAAALRRVTYGLFRAGLTGPGPTWFRPRPTGRDSRTRRAHPRHAH
;
A
#
# COMPACT_ATOMS: atom_id res chain seq x y z
N ALA A 1 4.81 34.04 -22.32
CA ALA A 1 3.70 33.21 -21.82
C ALA A 1 3.88 33.06 -20.31
N ALA A 2 2.92 33.49 -19.50
CA ALA A 2 3.05 33.54 -18.05
C ALA A 2 2.90 32.14 -17.44
N THR A 3 3.95 31.67 -16.76
CA THR A 3 3.92 30.49 -15.90
C THR A 3 3.11 30.83 -14.66
N GLY A 4 1.90 30.27 -14.53
CA GLY A 4 1.08 30.43 -13.35
C GLY A 4 1.77 29.86 -12.10
N PRO A 5 1.46 30.38 -10.89
CA PRO A 5 2.10 29.91 -9.67
C PRO A 5 1.82 28.40 -9.45
N PRO A 6 2.75 27.67 -8.80
CA PRO A 6 2.52 26.26 -8.46
C PRO A 6 1.21 26.15 -7.67
N ARG A 7 0.36 25.21 -8.08
CA ARG A 7 -0.91 24.92 -7.41
C ARG A 7 -0.60 24.66 -5.94
N ALA A 8 -1.12 25.51 -5.04
CA ALA A 8 -0.97 25.31 -3.61
C ALA A 8 -1.37 23.87 -3.28
N PRO A 9 -0.63 23.15 -2.41
CA PRO A 9 -1.06 21.84 -1.96
C PRO A 9 -2.48 22.01 -1.42
N ASP A 10 -3.40 21.18 -1.93
CA ASP A 10 -4.79 21.14 -1.47
C ASP A 10 -4.71 21.00 0.06
N LEU A 11 -5.15 22.02 0.80
CA LEU A 11 -5.19 21.90 2.25
C LEU A 11 -6.12 20.74 2.58
N PRO A 12 -5.72 19.84 3.50
CA PRO A 12 -6.54 18.71 3.89
C PRO A 12 -7.92 19.23 4.34
N GLY A 13 -8.97 18.73 3.70
CA GLY A 13 -10.36 19.09 3.97
C GLY A 13 -10.99 20.15 3.06
N ARG A 14 -10.27 20.80 2.12
CA ARG A 14 -10.93 21.66 1.13
C ARG A 14 -11.54 20.82 0.01
N PRO A 15 -12.82 21.04 -0.35
CA PRO A 15 -13.41 20.32 -1.47
C PRO A 15 -12.70 20.63 -2.79
N ARG A 16 -12.32 19.57 -3.51
CA ARG A 16 -11.66 19.66 -4.83
C ARG A 16 -12.71 19.84 -5.93
N PRO A 17 -12.57 20.85 -6.81
CA PRO A 17 -13.46 21.01 -7.95
C PRO A 17 -13.14 20.02 -9.08
N VAL A 18 -14.18 19.51 -9.74
CA VAL A 18 -14.13 18.62 -10.92
C VAL A 18 -15.19 19.06 -11.92
N GLU A 19 -14.83 19.10 -13.20
CA GLU A 19 -15.80 19.31 -14.28
C GLU A 19 -16.52 17.98 -14.56
N CYS A 20 -17.82 17.91 -14.31
CA CYS A 20 -18.67 16.75 -14.51
C CYS A 20 -19.88 17.14 -15.36
N ARG A 21 -20.04 16.50 -16.54
CA ARG A 21 -21.18 16.73 -17.44
C ARG A 21 -21.44 18.22 -17.77
N GLY A 22 -20.39 19.04 -17.84
CA GLY A 22 -20.49 20.47 -18.17
C GLY A 22 -20.77 21.39 -16.97
N ALA A 23 -20.77 20.86 -15.74
CA ALA A 23 -20.91 21.62 -14.51
C ALA A 23 -19.71 21.40 -13.58
N ARG A 24 -19.49 22.36 -12.67
CA ARG A 24 -18.44 22.29 -11.64
C ARG A 24 -18.95 21.60 -10.39
N HIS A 25 -18.50 20.38 -10.14
CA HIS A 25 -18.83 19.60 -8.96
C HIS A 25 -17.68 19.63 -7.95
N ARG A 26 -17.98 19.29 -6.70
CA ARG A 26 -17.06 19.28 -5.57
C ARG A 26 -16.93 17.87 -5.03
N ILE A 27 -15.71 17.48 -4.72
CA ILE A 27 -15.38 16.24 -4.04
C ILE A 27 -14.82 16.61 -2.67
N GLY A 28 -15.32 15.98 -1.60
CA GLY A 28 -14.88 16.27 -0.24
C GLY A 28 -15.07 15.08 0.69
N LEU A 29 -14.59 15.22 1.92
CA LEU A 29 -14.76 14.20 2.95
C LEU A 29 -16.11 14.37 3.65
N VAL A 30 -16.87 13.28 3.75
CA VAL A 30 -18.05 13.15 4.60
C VAL A 30 -17.86 11.88 5.42
N ASP A 31 -17.97 12.00 6.74
CA ASP A 31 -17.76 10.88 7.69
C ASP A 31 -16.47 10.09 7.45
N GLY A 32 -15.40 10.81 7.07
CA GLY A 32 -14.09 10.23 6.84
C GLY A 32 -13.93 9.48 5.52
N VAL A 33 -14.88 9.61 4.59
CA VAL A 33 -14.83 9.01 3.25
C VAL A 33 -14.89 10.10 2.18
N LEU A 34 -14.07 9.97 1.13
CA LEU A 34 -14.08 10.87 -0.02
C LEU A 34 -15.31 10.62 -0.91
N VAL A 35 -16.19 11.61 -1.02
CA VAL A 35 -17.47 11.53 -1.74
C VAL A 35 -17.68 12.70 -2.70
N PRO A 36 -18.48 12.51 -3.77
CA PRO A 36 -18.96 13.62 -4.59
C PRO A 36 -20.11 14.34 -3.87
N LEU A 37 -19.92 15.62 -3.54
CA LEU A 37 -20.88 16.41 -2.73
C LEU A 37 -22.10 16.89 -3.52
N ASP A 38 -21.98 16.94 -4.84
CA ASP A 38 -23.00 17.51 -5.74
C ASP A 38 -23.80 16.43 -6.49
N HIS A 39 -23.77 15.19 -6.01
CA HIS A 39 -24.55 14.08 -6.54
C HIS A 39 -25.42 13.47 -5.45
N ASP A 40 -26.65 13.12 -5.80
CA ASP A 40 -27.52 12.35 -4.94
C ASP A 40 -27.07 10.87 -4.88
N PRO A 41 -27.17 10.18 -3.73
CA PRO A 41 -26.82 8.75 -3.64
C PRO A 41 -27.49 7.86 -4.68
N ASP A 42 -28.75 8.13 -5.04
CA ASP A 42 -29.47 7.36 -6.07
C ASP A 42 -28.91 7.61 -7.47
N GLU A 43 -28.43 8.83 -7.73
CA GLU A 43 -27.70 9.13 -8.96
C GLU A 43 -26.39 8.35 -9.01
N ILE A 44 -25.59 8.39 -7.93
CA ILE A 44 -24.32 7.65 -7.86
C ILE A 44 -24.53 6.17 -8.09
N ARG A 45 -25.51 5.56 -7.40
CA ARG A 45 -25.78 4.13 -7.55
C ARG A 45 -26.17 3.75 -8.98
N ARG A 46 -26.96 4.58 -9.67
CA ARG A 46 -27.29 4.36 -11.08
C ARG A 46 -26.03 4.42 -11.95
N GLU A 47 -25.16 5.39 -11.71
CA GLU A 47 -23.93 5.57 -12.48
C GLU A 47 -22.94 4.43 -12.25
N GLU A 48 -22.83 3.90 -11.03
CA GLU A 48 -22.03 2.70 -10.76
C GLU A 48 -22.53 1.47 -11.53
N LEU A 49 -23.86 1.31 -11.66
CA LEU A 49 -24.43 0.27 -12.52
C LEU A 49 -24.12 0.52 -14.00
N LEU A 50 -24.19 1.78 -14.46
CA LEU A 50 -23.81 2.13 -15.84
C LEU A 50 -22.33 1.88 -16.11
N VAL A 51 -21.45 2.08 -15.13
CA VAL A 51 -20.03 1.74 -15.22
C VAL A 51 -19.85 0.24 -15.42
N ALA A 52 -20.57 -0.59 -14.67
CA ALA A 52 -20.48 -2.03 -14.82
C ALA A 52 -20.91 -2.51 -16.22
N LEU A 53 -21.78 -1.76 -16.90
CA LEU A 53 -22.31 -2.10 -18.22
C LEU A 53 -21.54 -1.46 -19.39
N THR A 54 -21.06 -0.22 -19.23
CA THR A 54 -20.46 0.59 -20.31
C THR A 54 -18.97 0.85 -20.10
N GLY A 55 -18.44 0.57 -18.91
CA GLY A 55 -17.03 0.74 -18.55
C GLY A 55 -16.57 2.17 -18.30
N THR A 56 -17.42 3.20 -18.52
CA THR A 56 -17.00 4.60 -18.42
C THR A 56 -17.67 5.30 -17.23
N PRO A 57 -16.93 5.60 -16.13
CA PRO A 57 -17.48 6.32 -15.00
C PRO A 57 -17.64 7.80 -15.28
N LEU A 58 -18.48 8.47 -14.48
CA LEU A 58 -18.50 9.92 -14.44
C LEU A 58 -17.15 10.50 -14.02
N PRO A 59 -16.79 11.71 -14.49
CA PRO A 59 -15.58 12.40 -14.08
C PRO A 59 -15.39 12.50 -12.56
N CYS A 60 -16.47 12.68 -11.79
CA CYS A 60 -16.40 12.68 -10.32
C CYS A 60 -15.93 11.34 -9.75
N LEU A 61 -16.49 10.22 -10.22
CA LEU A 61 -16.11 8.88 -9.76
C LEU A 61 -14.70 8.52 -10.23
N GLN A 62 -14.32 8.91 -11.46
CA GLN A 62 -12.95 8.76 -11.95
C GLN A 62 -11.96 9.53 -11.08
N ALA A 63 -12.28 10.75 -10.68
CA ALA A 63 -11.41 11.57 -9.86
C ALA A 63 -11.20 11.01 -8.43
N ILE A 64 -12.24 10.40 -7.84
CA ILE A 64 -12.14 9.70 -6.55
C ILE A 64 -11.28 8.45 -6.68
N ASP A 65 -11.52 7.65 -7.72
CA ASP A 65 -10.77 6.42 -7.96
C ASP A 65 -9.28 6.70 -8.25
N GLU A 66 -8.97 7.75 -9.02
CA GLU A 66 -7.60 8.20 -9.25
C GLU A 66 -6.95 8.70 -7.95
N ALA A 67 -7.68 9.41 -7.09
CA ALA A 67 -7.16 9.83 -5.79
C ALA A 67 -6.72 8.62 -4.94
N HIS A 68 -7.45 7.50 -5.00
CA HIS A 68 -7.09 6.28 -4.27
C HIS A 68 -5.92 5.52 -4.91
N ARG A 69 -5.83 5.46 -6.24
CA ARG A 69 -4.77 4.70 -6.92
C ARG A 69 -3.45 5.46 -6.98
N ARG A 70 -3.49 6.74 -7.35
CA ARG A 70 -2.31 7.59 -7.58
C ARG A 70 -2.54 8.97 -6.96
N PRO A 71 -2.55 9.06 -5.62
CA PRO A 71 -2.72 10.33 -4.95
C PRO A 71 -1.58 11.28 -5.33
N HIS A 72 -1.91 12.55 -5.54
CA HIS A 72 -0.92 13.58 -5.91
C HIS A 72 0.16 13.79 -4.82
N CYS A 73 -0.12 13.39 -3.58
CA CYS A 73 0.82 13.47 -2.46
C CYS A 73 1.79 12.29 -2.36
N LEU A 74 1.74 11.34 -3.31
CA LEU A 74 2.50 10.07 -3.24
C LEU A 74 4.00 10.28 -3.03
N ASP A 75 4.62 11.25 -3.71
CA ASP A 75 6.06 11.48 -3.58
C ASP A 75 6.45 12.01 -2.19
N GLY A 76 5.64 12.89 -1.60
CA GLY A 76 5.84 13.34 -0.22
C GLY A 76 5.61 12.24 0.81
N VAL A 77 4.67 11.32 0.54
CA VAL A 77 4.45 10.12 1.36
C VAL A 77 5.67 9.20 1.28
N ARG A 78 6.18 8.92 0.09
CA ARG A 78 7.39 8.11 -0.13
C ARG A 78 8.58 8.67 0.64
N GLU A 79 8.82 9.97 0.54
CA GLU A 79 9.90 10.64 1.24
C GLU A 79 9.79 10.42 2.76
N ARG A 80 8.61 10.66 3.35
CA ARG A 80 8.39 10.42 4.79
C ARG A 80 8.63 8.97 5.20
N LEU A 81 8.15 8.02 4.39
CA LEU A 81 8.35 6.59 4.64
C LEU A 81 9.82 6.19 4.56
N VAL A 82 10.60 6.76 3.64
CA VAL A 82 12.06 6.55 3.56
C VAL A 82 12.76 7.06 4.81
N HIS A 83 12.31 8.16 5.39
CA HIS A 83 12.83 8.72 6.64
C HIS A 83 12.27 8.04 7.91
N GLY A 84 11.37 7.06 7.76
CA GLY A 84 10.75 6.35 8.89
C GLY A 84 9.59 7.08 9.56
N ASP A 85 9.14 8.22 9.03
CA ASP A 85 7.98 8.97 9.52
C ASP A 85 6.67 8.35 9.00
N THR A 86 6.29 7.21 9.57
CA THR A 86 5.03 6.53 9.19
C THR A 86 3.80 7.32 9.64
N ALA A 87 3.85 7.96 10.82
CA ALA A 87 2.70 8.70 11.34
C ALA A 87 2.39 9.93 10.48
N GLY A 88 3.41 10.71 10.11
CA GLY A 88 3.23 11.83 9.21
C GLY A 88 2.84 11.38 7.80
N ALA A 89 3.37 10.26 7.30
CA ALA A 89 2.94 9.71 6.01
C ALA A 89 1.43 9.39 6.01
N LEU A 90 0.92 8.69 7.03
CA LEU A 90 -0.50 8.35 7.15
C LEU A 90 -1.37 9.58 7.34
N ALA A 91 -0.97 10.55 8.16
CA ALA A 91 -1.73 11.78 8.36
C ALA A 91 -1.99 12.56 7.04
N VAL A 92 -1.04 12.53 6.09
CA VAL A 92 -1.25 13.14 4.77
C VAL A 92 -2.22 12.33 3.90
N VAL A 93 -2.12 11.00 3.94
CA VAL A 93 -3.06 10.13 3.21
C VAL A 93 -4.47 10.27 3.76
N GLU A 94 -4.64 10.24 5.07
CA GLU A 94 -5.93 10.41 5.76
C GLU A 94 -6.51 11.80 5.52
N GLY A 95 -5.68 12.85 5.49
CA GLY A 95 -6.13 14.20 5.15
C GLY A 95 -6.66 14.34 3.71
N LEU A 96 -6.21 13.46 2.80
CA LEU A 96 -6.59 13.47 1.39
C LEU A 96 -7.77 12.55 1.08
N LEU A 97 -7.71 11.30 1.55
CA LEU A 97 -8.68 10.25 1.21
C LEU A 97 -9.73 10.06 2.31
N GLY A 98 -9.42 10.53 3.51
CA GLY A 98 -10.18 10.30 4.72
C GLY A 98 -9.63 9.12 5.54
N PRO A 99 -9.87 9.11 6.86
CA PRO A 99 -9.42 8.04 7.75
C PRO A 99 -10.07 6.68 7.46
N GLU A 100 -11.28 6.66 6.90
CA GLU A 100 -12.01 5.43 6.57
C GLU A 100 -11.72 4.95 5.12
N ALA A 101 -10.74 5.56 4.45
CA ALA A 101 -10.42 5.22 3.07
C ALA A 101 -9.82 3.82 2.95
N LEU A 102 -10.47 2.99 2.13
CA LEU A 102 -9.94 1.69 1.74
C LEU A 102 -8.91 1.87 0.61
N LEU A 103 -7.66 1.55 0.89
CA LEU A 103 -6.58 1.64 -0.09
C LEU A 103 -6.78 0.65 -1.22
N ARG A 104 -6.99 1.19 -2.42
CA ARG A 104 -7.06 0.41 -3.66
C ARG A 104 -5.68 -0.06 -4.07
N THR A 105 -5.61 -1.13 -4.85
CA THR A 105 -4.37 -1.58 -5.47
C THR A 105 -3.78 -0.45 -6.31
N GLY A 106 -2.48 -0.20 -6.14
CA GLY A 106 -1.76 0.82 -6.86
C GLY A 106 -0.55 1.33 -6.06
N PRO A 107 0.18 2.30 -6.65
CA PRO A 107 1.45 2.78 -6.10
C PRO A 107 1.39 3.19 -4.63
N LEU A 108 0.32 3.83 -4.15
CA LEU A 108 0.24 4.21 -2.74
C LEU A 108 0.24 2.98 -1.82
N ARG A 109 -0.59 1.98 -2.13
CA ARG A 109 -0.67 0.74 -1.35
C ARG A 109 0.65 -0.01 -1.39
N ASP A 110 1.25 -0.13 -2.58
CA ASP A 110 2.51 -0.85 -2.78
C ASP A 110 3.65 -0.22 -1.96
N GLU A 111 3.70 1.12 -1.89
CA GLU A 111 4.71 1.84 -1.10
C GLU A 111 4.53 1.66 0.40
N LEU A 112 3.29 1.73 0.90
CA LEU A 112 2.97 1.50 2.31
C LEU A 112 3.29 0.05 2.72
N GLU A 113 2.96 -0.91 1.86
CA GLU A 113 3.28 -2.33 2.07
C GLU A 113 4.79 -2.55 2.07
N ALA A 114 5.52 -1.98 1.10
CA ALA A 114 6.97 -2.05 1.05
C ALA A 114 7.62 -1.41 2.28
N ALA A 115 7.11 -0.27 2.76
CA ALA A 115 7.59 0.37 3.98
C ALA A 115 7.35 -0.48 5.23
N ALA A 116 6.19 -1.12 5.33
CA ALA A 116 5.89 -2.06 6.42
C ALA A 116 6.84 -3.26 6.39
N LEU A 117 7.07 -3.87 5.22
CA LEU A 117 8.02 -4.98 5.05
C LEU A 117 9.44 -4.58 5.42
N ARG A 118 9.90 -3.39 5.01
CA ARG A 118 11.21 -2.86 5.40
C ARG A 118 11.33 -2.72 6.92
N ARG A 119 10.32 -2.16 7.59
CA ARG A 119 10.28 -2.03 9.05
C ARG A 119 10.34 -3.39 9.76
N VAL A 120 9.56 -4.36 9.31
CA VAL A 120 9.58 -5.72 9.86
C VAL A 120 10.95 -6.35 9.67
N THR A 121 11.49 -6.31 8.46
CA THR A 121 12.82 -6.87 8.13
C THR A 121 13.91 -6.26 8.99
N TYR A 122 13.93 -4.92 9.09
CA TYR A 122 14.90 -4.21 9.91
C TYR A 122 14.74 -4.52 11.41
N GLY A 123 13.49 -4.65 11.88
CA GLY A 123 13.20 -5.04 13.26
C GLY A 123 13.71 -6.45 13.58
N LEU A 124 13.47 -7.43 12.68
CA LEU A 124 13.99 -8.78 12.80
C LEU A 124 15.52 -8.78 12.84
N PHE A 125 16.16 -8.01 11.96
CA PHE A 125 17.61 -7.89 11.92
C PHE A 125 18.16 -7.34 13.24
N ARG A 126 17.58 -6.25 13.74
CA ARG A 126 17.98 -5.62 15.00
C ARG A 126 17.77 -6.54 16.21
N ALA A 127 16.78 -7.40 16.16
CA ALA A 127 16.50 -8.41 17.18
C ALA A 127 17.39 -9.67 17.05
N GLY A 128 18.27 -9.76 16.05
CA GLY A 128 19.06 -10.96 15.78
C GLY A 128 18.24 -12.15 15.28
N LEU A 129 17.01 -11.90 14.81
CA LEU A 129 16.08 -12.92 14.32
C LEU A 129 16.20 -13.16 12.81
N THR A 130 17.12 -12.49 12.13
CA THR A 130 17.47 -12.77 10.73
C THR A 130 18.58 -13.82 10.67
N GLY A 131 18.23 -15.08 10.46
CA GLY A 131 19.20 -16.17 10.27
C GLY A 131 18.59 -17.55 10.54
N PRO A 132 19.32 -18.65 10.24
CA PRO A 132 18.90 -19.98 10.64
C PRO A 132 18.66 -20.03 12.14
N GLY A 133 17.57 -20.68 12.56
CA GLY A 133 17.27 -20.89 13.98
C GLY A 133 18.45 -21.53 14.73
N PRO A 134 18.53 -21.36 16.05
CA PRO A 134 19.68 -21.78 16.82
C PRO A 134 20.06 -23.25 16.57
N THR A 135 21.35 -23.51 16.33
CA THR A 135 21.87 -24.84 15.96
C THR A 135 21.67 -25.92 17.03
N TRP A 136 21.30 -25.54 18.25
CA TRP A 136 20.99 -26.46 19.36
C TRP A 136 19.63 -27.17 19.23
N PHE A 137 18.80 -26.76 18.26
CA PHE A 137 17.57 -27.46 17.87
C PHE A 137 17.75 -28.35 16.63
N ARG A 138 18.94 -28.90 16.38
CA ARG A 138 19.05 -30.02 15.43
C ARG A 138 18.45 -31.28 16.08
N PRO A 139 17.40 -31.90 15.50
CA PRO A 139 17.01 -33.24 15.91
C PRO A 139 18.25 -34.12 15.76
N ARG A 140 18.74 -34.67 16.87
CA ARG A 140 19.87 -35.58 16.90
C ARG A 140 19.57 -36.68 15.87
N PRO A 141 20.43 -36.96 14.88
CA PRO A 141 20.22 -38.12 14.02
C PRO A 141 20.18 -39.33 14.95
N THR A 142 19.00 -39.92 15.09
CA THR A 142 18.80 -41.15 15.86
C THR A 142 19.73 -42.19 15.26
N GLY A 143 20.73 -42.57 16.04
CA GLY A 143 21.88 -43.30 15.54
C GLY A 143 21.51 -44.60 14.85
N ARG A 144 22.20 -44.86 13.74
CA ARG A 144 22.62 -46.21 13.42
C ARG A 144 24.06 -46.17 12.94
N ASP A 145 24.94 -46.14 13.93
CA ASP A 145 26.32 -46.62 13.77
C ASP A 145 26.27 -48.10 13.37
N SER A 146 26.75 -48.41 12.17
CA SER A 146 27.26 -49.75 11.86
C SER A 146 28.58 -49.63 11.12
N ARG A 147 29.60 -49.31 11.92
CA ARG A 147 30.90 -49.98 11.98
C ARG A 147 31.49 -50.43 10.64
N THR A 148 32.50 -49.68 10.23
CA THR A 148 33.77 -50.20 9.71
C THR A 148 34.07 -51.64 10.15
N ARG A 149 34.03 -52.58 9.21
CA ARG A 149 34.90 -53.77 9.22
C ARG A 149 35.45 -53.97 7.81
N ARG A 150 36.62 -53.35 7.58
CA ARG A 150 37.56 -53.81 6.55
C ARG A 150 38.01 -55.21 6.96
N ALA A 151 37.73 -56.21 6.13
CA ALA A 151 38.35 -57.52 6.22
C ALA A 151 39.26 -57.67 5.00
N HIS A 152 40.57 -57.46 5.19
CA HIS A 152 41.60 -57.92 4.27
C HIS A 152 42.08 -59.30 4.76
N PRO A 153 42.00 -60.36 3.95
CA PRO A 153 42.74 -61.60 4.20
C PRO A 153 44.17 -61.46 3.66
N ARG A 154 45.18 -61.74 4.50
CA ARG A 154 46.57 -61.98 4.07
C ARG A 154 46.79 -63.49 3.87
N HIS A 155 47.62 -63.82 2.88
CA HIS A 155 47.95 -65.16 2.38
C HIS A 155 48.70 -66.10 3.34
N ALA A 156 48.46 -67.41 3.18
CA ALA A 156 49.38 -68.59 3.22
C ALA A 156 48.50 -69.83 2.93
N HIS A 157 48.77 -70.79 2.04
CA HIS A 157 49.99 -71.51 1.68
C HIS A 157 50.06 -71.79 0.17
#